data_AF-A0A6C0LF18-F1
#
_entry.id   AF-A0A6C0LF18-F1
#
_cell.length_a   1.000
_cell.length_b   1.000
_cell.length_c   1.000
_cell.angle_alpha   90.00
_cell.angle_beta   90.00
_cell.angle_gamma   90.00
#
_symmetry.space_group_name_H-M   'P 1'
#
loop_
_entity.id
_entity.type
_entity.pdbx_description
1 polymer ?
#
loop_
_entity_poly.entity_id
_entity_poly.type
_entity_poly.pdbx_seq_one_letter_code
_entity_poly.pdbx_strand_id
1 'polypeptide(L)'
;MNSTINTSTKSAFHIFTNAEFTGVVDILKYHEYHLFIKYGDKVYMDVRGVGDIVISFDELQKNEQWKYYYDLSLMLTYDKELVVQDLKYSSEYSDYSLYDDVRYWSIDTAFIVSDLLNNTGRKVLVKHGDRLFHEKVAYYKINPYDLEKMEYTSQEELEVFRMNYMSCVTDFEAKSIAYNNLVQQVQK
;
A
#
# COMPACT_ATOMS: atom_id res chain seq x y z
N MET A 1 -18.59 -4.30 4.75
CA MET A 1 -17.63 -4.26 5.88
C MET A 1 -18.14 -3.32 6.94
N ASN A 2 -17.85 -3.59 8.21
CA ASN A 2 -18.32 -2.77 9.34
C ASN A 2 -17.12 -2.11 10.02
N SER A 3 -17.26 -0.85 10.40
CA SER A 3 -16.22 -0.14 11.14
C SER A 3 -16.83 0.74 12.22
N THR A 4 -16.03 1.07 13.23
CA THR A 4 -16.29 2.23 14.09
C THR A 4 -15.75 3.47 13.39
N ILE A 5 -16.46 4.59 13.47
CA ILE A 5 -16.09 5.83 12.78
C ILE A 5 -15.94 6.95 13.81
N ASN A 6 -14.75 7.57 13.85
CA ASN A 6 -14.50 8.81 14.57
C ASN A 6 -14.25 9.92 13.56
N THR A 7 -14.96 11.03 13.64
CA THR A 7 -14.82 12.13 12.67
C THR A 7 -14.16 13.34 13.29
N SER A 8 -13.26 13.96 12.54
CA SER A 8 -12.73 15.30 12.77
C SER A 8 -13.29 16.29 11.74
N THR A 9 -12.83 17.54 11.78
CA THR A 9 -13.20 18.55 10.77
C THR A 9 -12.62 18.28 9.38
N LYS A 10 -11.52 17.52 9.29
CA LYS A 10 -10.80 17.27 8.02
C LYS A 10 -10.84 15.82 7.56
N SER A 11 -10.96 14.88 8.49
CA SER A 11 -10.85 13.45 8.18
C SER A 11 -11.81 12.62 9.03
N ALA A 12 -12.24 11.49 8.48
CA ALA A 12 -12.91 10.42 9.22
C ALA A 12 -11.95 9.25 9.42
N PHE A 13 -11.90 8.70 10.62
CA PHE A 13 -11.04 7.60 11.03
C PHE A 13 -11.91 6.37 11.16
N HIS A 14 -11.66 5.37 10.32
CA HIS A 14 -12.45 4.14 10.24
C HIS A 14 -11.64 2.97 10.79
N ILE A 15 -12.14 2.35 11.86
CA ILE A 15 -11.48 1.20 12.52
C ILE A 15 -12.29 -0.05 12.22
N PHE A 16 -11.70 -0.99 11.48
CA PHE A 16 -12.29 -2.24 11.05
C PHE A 16 -11.69 -3.41 11.82
N THR A 17 -12.52 -4.24 12.44
CA THR A 17 -12.06 -5.43 13.17
C THR A 17 -12.01 -6.70 12.32
N ASN A 18 -12.43 -6.60 11.05
CA ASN A 18 -12.58 -7.75 10.13
C ASN A 18 -11.88 -7.53 8.79
N ALA A 19 -11.06 -6.49 8.68
CA ALA A 19 -10.27 -6.19 7.50
C ALA A 19 -8.85 -5.78 7.90
N GLU A 20 -7.89 -6.07 7.04
CA GLU A 20 -6.50 -5.64 7.17
C GLU A 20 -6.16 -4.70 6.01
N PHE A 21 -5.71 -3.49 6.35
CA PHE A 21 -5.26 -2.48 5.42
C PHE A 21 -3.74 -2.38 5.53
N THR A 22 -3.02 -2.67 4.44
CA THR A 22 -1.55 -2.59 4.43
C THR A 22 -1.00 -2.07 3.11
N GLY A 23 0.24 -1.60 3.14
CA GLY A 23 0.92 -1.20 1.92
C GLY A 23 2.44 -1.09 2.06
N VAL A 24 3.13 -1.33 0.95
CA VAL A 24 4.56 -1.00 0.77
C VAL A 24 4.64 0.14 -0.22
N VAL A 25 5.37 1.20 0.12
CA VAL A 25 5.62 2.32 -0.77
C VAL A 25 7.13 2.59 -0.82
N ASP A 26 7.71 2.46 -2.01
CA ASP A 26 9.12 2.74 -2.29
C ASP A 26 9.24 3.99 -3.18
N ILE A 27 9.57 5.10 -2.55
CA ILE A 27 9.73 6.42 -3.14
C ILE A 27 11.17 6.52 -3.68
N LEU A 28 11.44 5.74 -4.72
CA LEU A 28 12.60 5.92 -5.61
C LEU A 28 12.21 6.84 -6.78
N LYS A 29 13.11 6.95 -7.77
CA LYS A 29 12.95 7.72 -9.00
C LYS A 29 11.64 7.43 -9.78
N TYR A 30 11.03 6.26 -9.58
CA TYR A 30 9.82 5.82 -10.29
C TYR A 30 8.59 5.59 -9.41
N HIS A 31 8.71 5.81 -8.09
CA HIS A 31 7.63 5.61 -7.11
C HIS A 31 6.89 4.28 -7.25
N GLU A 32 7.34 3.24 -6.56
CA GLU A 32 6.67 1.93 -6.58
C GLU A 32 5.76 1.79 -5.37
N TYR A 33 4.61 1.13 -5.54
CA TYR A 33 3.78 0.72 -4.42
C TYR A 33 3.13 -0.63 -4.65
N HIS A 34 2.85 -1.33 -3.55
CA HIS A 34 1.97 -2.49 -3.46
C HIS A 34 1.02 -2.24 -2.30
N LEU A 35 -0.25 -2.00 -2.59
CA LEU A 35 -1.28 -1.72 -1.61
C LEU A 35 -2.25 -2.89 -1.52
N PHE A 36 -2.61 -3.28 -0.30
CA PHE A 36 -3.46 -4.43 -0.04
C PHE A 36 -4.62 -4.07 0.89
N ILE A 37 -5.80 -4.63 0.60
CA ILE A 37 -6.91 -4.69 1.55
C ILE A 37 -7.36 -6.14 1.61
N LYS A 38 -7.28 -6.77 2.78
CA LYS A 38 -7.78 -8.12 3.01
C LYS A 38 -9.09 -8.07 3.81
N TYR A 39 -10.12 -8.75 3.32
CA TYR A 39 -11.41 -8.92 3.99
C TYR A 39 -11.87 -10.38 3.89
N GLY A 40 -11.81 -11.11 5.01
CA GLY A 40 -12.00 -12.56 4.99
C GLY A 40 -10.96 -13.24 4.09
N ASP A 41 -11.44 -13.98 3.08
CA ASP A 41 -10.61 -14.58 2.03
C ASP A 41 -10.32 -13.62 0.87
N LYS A 42 -11.05 -12.52 0.72
CA LYS A 42 -10.87 -11.61 -0.42
C LYS A 42 -9.70 -10.66 -0.18
N VAL A 43 -8.86 -10.48 -1.19
CA VAL A 43 -7.74 -9.53 -1.19
C VAL A 43 -7.84 -8.62 -2.39
N TYR A 44 -7.96 -7.33 -2.14
CA TYR A 44 -7.65 -6.29 -3.11
C TYR A 44 -6.15 -6.06 -3.14
N MET A 45 -5.56 -5.98 -4.33
CA MET A 45 -4.17 -5.61 -4.53
C MET A 45 -4.09 -4.55 -5.63
N ASP A 46 -3.46 -3.41 -5.35
CA ASP A 46 -3.15 -2.33 -6.30
C ASP A 46 -1.64 -2.14 -6.38
N VAL A 47 -1.10 -2.20 -7.60
CA VAL A 47 0.34 -2.13 -7.87
C VAL A 47 0.62 -1.07 -8.92
N ARG A 48 1.51 -0.12 -8.59
CA ARG A 48 1.88 0.97 -9.51
C ARG A 48 2.39 0.39 -10.82
N GLY A 49 1.86 0.91 -11.94
CA GLY A 49 2.29 0.53 -13.28
C GLY A 49 1.76 -0.83 -13.75
N VAL A 50 1.03 -1.58 -12.91
CA VAL A 50 0.43 -2.87 -13.26
C VAL A 50 -1.09 -2.77 -13.28
N GLY A 51 -1.70 -2.18 -12.25
CA GLY A 51 -3.14 -2.05 -12.09
C GLY A 51 -3.63 -2.62 -10.77
N ASP A 52 -4.92 -2.95 -10.69
CA ASP A 52 -5.56 -3.47 -9.50
C ASP A 52 -6.38 -4.75 -9.78
N ILE A 53 -6.39 -5.66 -8.80
CA ILE A 53 -7.10 -6.94 -8.86
C ILE A 53 -7.75 -7.29 -7.52
N VAL A 54 -8.74 -8.18 -7.58
CA VAL A 54 -9.40 -8.79 -6.43
C VAL A 54 -9.25 -10.30 -6.54
N ILE A 55 -8.49 -10.90 -5.63
CA ILE A 55 -8.16 -12.33 -5.62
C ILE A 55 -8.48 -12.96 -4.27
N SER A 56 -8.46 -14.29 -4.19
CA SER A 56 -8.49 -14.96 -2.88
C SER A 56 -7.14 -14.86 -2.19
N PHE A 57 -7.13 -15.02 -0.87
CA PHE A 57 -5.91 -15.02 -0.09
C PHE A 57 -5.04 -16.21 -0.50
N ASP A 58 -5.65 -17.38 -0.72
CA ASP A 58 -4.95 -18.55 -1.25
C ASP A 58 -4.28 -18.28 -2.61
N GLU A 59 -4.91 -17.52 -3.51
CA GLU A 59 -4.32 -17.17 -4.80
C GLU A 59 -3.12 -16.23 -4.63
N LEU A 60 -3.20 -15.27 -3.70
CA LEU A 60 -2.08 -14.39 -3.36
C LEU A 60 -0.88 -15.19 -2.85
N GLN A 61 -1.11 -16.23 -2.03
CA GLN A 61 -0.05 -17.07 -1.47
C GLN A 61 0.70 -17.91 -2.52
N LYS A 62 0.10 -18.19 -3.69
CA LYS A 62 0.74 -18.98 -4.75
C LYS A 62 1.87 -18.26 -5.47
N ASN A 63 1.85 -16.92 -5.48
CA ASN A 63 2.91 -16.12 -6.09
C ASN A 63 3.88 -15.64 -5.02
N GLU A 64 5.13 -16.11 -5.08
CA GLU A 64 6.15 -15.80 -4.07
C GLU A 64 6.42 -14.30 -3.92
N GLN A 65 6.35 -13.53 -5.01
CA GLN A 65 6.60 -12.08 -4.98
C GLN A 65 5.41 -11.34 -4.36
N TRP A 66 4.17 -11.69 -4.73
CA TRP A 66 2.97 -11.09 -4.14
C TRP A 66 2.88 -11.40 -2.66
N LYS A 67 3.13 -12.65 -2.28
CA LYS A 67 3.22 -13.06 -0.88
C LYS A 67 4.29 -12.26 -0.14
N TYR A 68 5.48 -12.11 -0.71
CA TYR A 68 6.56 -11.34 -0.11
C TYR A 68 6.15 -9.88 0.15
N TYR A 69 5.57 -9.20 -0.84
CA TYR A 69 5.13 -7.81 -0.66
C TYR A 69 3.97 -7.69 0.33
N TYR A 70 3.07 -8.67 0.38
CA TYR A 70 2.04 -8.73 1.40
C TYR A 70 2.64 -8.85 2.81
N ASP A 71 3.54 -9.81 3.03
CA ASP A 71 4.22 -9.99 4.32
C ASP A 71 5.04 -8.75 4.72
N LEU A 72 5.72 -8.13 3.76
CA LEU A 72 6.42 -6.87 3.99
C LEU A 72 5.46 -5.75 4.39
N SER A 73 4.33 -5.61 3.70
CA SER A 73 3.31 -4.61 4.02
C SER A 73 2.80 -4.77 5.46
N LEU A 74 2.62 -6.00 5.92
CA LEU A 74 2.22 -6.31 7.30
C LEU A 74 3.25 -5.87 8.35
N MET A 75 4.53 -5.77 7.99
CA MET A 75 5.59 -5.32 8.89
C MET A 75 5.76 -3.80 8.88
N LEU A 76 5.35 -3.12 7.80
CA LEU A 76 5.54 -1.69 7.60
C LEU A 76 4.33 -0.86 8.04
N THR A 77 3.12 -1.40 7.93
CA THR A 77 1.90 -0.69 8.31
C THR A 77 1.71 -0.70 9.83
N TYR A 78 1.50 0.49 10.40
CA TYR A 78 1.48 0.70 11.85
C TYR A 78 0.21 0.14 12.49
N ASP A 79 -0.94 0.57 11.99
CA ASP A 79 -2.26 0.09 12.41
C ASP A 79 -3.00 -0.42 11.17
N LYS A 80 -3.22 -1.74 11.14
CA LYS A 80 -3.82 -2.46 10.00
C LYS A 80 -5.33 -2.42 10.03
N GLU A 81 -5.93 -2.00 11.13
CA GLU A 81 -7.37 -1.90 11.31
C GLU A 81 -7.87 -0.49 10.97
N LEU A 82 -6.96 0.49 10.93
CA LEU A 82 -7.26 1.90 10.70
C LEU A 82 -7.07 2.30 9.22
N VAL A 83 -8.10 2.90 8.66
CA VAL A 83 -8.01 3.67 7.40
C VAL A 83 -8.59 5.06 7.62
N VAL A 84 -7.97 6.06 7.03
CA VAL A 84 -8.37 7.46 7.15
C VAL A 84 -9.02 7.90 5.85
N GLN A 85 -10.20 8.49 5.96
CA GLN A 85 -10.89 9.13 4.86
C GLN A 85 -10.68 10.64 4.93
N ASP A 86 -10.12 11.24 3.90
CA ASP A 86 -10.09 12.69 3.77
C ASP A 86 -11.46 13.22 3.35
N LEU A 87 -12.05 14.08 4.18
CA LEU A 87 -13.36 14.67 3.93
C LEU A 87 -13.21 15.85 2.96
N LYS A 88 -14.13 15.93 1.99
CA LYS A 88 -14.08 16.94 0.92
C LYS A 88 -14.05 18.35 1.53
N TYR A 89 -13.13 19.19 1.01
CA TYR A 89 -12.82 20.59 1.37
C TYR A 89 -11.77 20.85 2.46
N SER A 90 -10.99 19.86 2.90
CA SER A 90 -9.89 20.10 3.86
C SER A 90 -8.51 19.65 3.42
N SER A 91 -8.37 18.95 2.30
CA SER A 91 -7.09 18.40 1.90
C SER A 91 -6.26 19.48 1.21
N GLU A 92 -5.18 19.85 1.88
CA GLU A 92 -3.90 20.14 1.23
C GLU A 92 -3.46 18.85 0.50
N TYR A 93 -4.23 18.41 -0.50
CA TYR A 93 -3.96 17.22 -1.28
C TYR A 93 -2.67 17.48 -2.05
N SER A 94 -1.54 17.06 -1.48
CA SER A 94 -0.21 17.33 -2.01
C SER A 94 0.51 16.05 -2.40
N ASP A 95 -0.16 15.13 -3.10
CA ASP A 95 0.64 14.10 -3.81
C ASP A 95 0.08 13.70 -5.18
N TYR A 96 0.07 14.69 -6.08
CA TYR A 96 -0.12 14.48 -7.52
C TYR A 96 0.99 13.64 -8.17
N SER A 97 2.04 13.24 -7.43
CA SER A 97 3.20 12.55 -8.01
C SER A 97 3.12 11.02 -7.93
N LEU A 98 2.38 10.47 -6.95
CA LEU A 98 2.28 9.03 -6.73
C LEU A 98 1.11 8.37 -7.49
N TYR A 99 0.01 9.12 -7.66
CA TYR A 99 -1.23 8.61 -8.22
C TYR A 99 -1.68 9.42 -9.43
N ASP A 100 -2.24 8.74 -10.44
CA ASP A 100 -2.77 9.40 -11.64
C ASP A 100 -4.21 9.91 -11.42
N ASP A 101 -4.81 9.56 -10.29
CA ASP A 101 -6.20 9.81 -9.92
C ASP A 101 -6.32 10.35 -8.49
N VAL A 102 -7.45 11.03 -8.19
CA VAL A 102 -7.71 11.58 -6.85
C VAL A 102 -8.18 10.47 -5.92
N ARG A 103 -7.49 10.30 -4.80
CA ARG A 103 -7.78 9.28 -3.79
C ARG A 103 -8.09 9.90 -2.43
N TYR A 104 -8.87 9.19 -1.62
CA TYR A 104 -9.38 9.73 -0.35
C TYR A 104 -9.16 8.80 0.84
N TRP A 105 -8.75 7.55 0.61
CA TRP A 105 -8.68 6.51 1.63
C TRP A 105 -7.24 6.13 1.87
N SER A 106 -6.69 6.48 3.03
CA SER A 106 -5.27 6.38 3.31
C SER A 106 -4.93 5.53 4.52
N ILE A 107 -3.71 5.00 4.54
CA ILE A 107 -3.17 4.21 5.65
C ILE A 107 -1.89 4.83 6.21
N ASP A 108 -1.66 4.54 7.48
CA ASP A 108 -0.40 4.86 8.13
C ASP A 108 0.61 3.71 7.91
N THR A 109 1.44 3.85 6.89
CA THR A 109 2.51 2.89 6.57
C THR A 109 3.86 3.56 6.46
N ALA A 110 4.93 2.84 6.83
CA ALA A 110 6.29 3.32 6.63
C ALA A 110 6.68 3.33 5.15
N PHE A 111 7.52 4.29 4.77
CA PHE A 111 7.99 4.49 3.41
C PHE A 111 9.46 4.13 3.28
N ILE A 112 9.81 3.62 2.12
CA ILE A 112 11.21 3.40 1.75
C ILE A 112 11.58 4.55 0.82
N VAL A 113 12.60 5.31 1.19
CA VAL A 113 13.11 6.41 0.35
C VAL A 113 14.56 6.12 0.04
N SER A 114 15.01 6.48 -1.16
CA SER A 114 16.45 6.70 -1.36
C SER A 114 16.86 7.88 -0.48
N ASP A 115 18.05 7.84 0.09
CA ASP A 115 18.69 8.96 0.78
C ASP A 115 18.96 10.07 -0.25
N LEU A 116 17.88 10.79 -0.59
CA LEU A 116 17.82 11.89 -1.54
C LEU A 116 18.69 13.06 -1.04
N LEU A 117 18.89 13.15 0.27
CA LEU A 117 19.68 14.21 0.91
C LEU A 117 21.19 13.98 0.72
N ASN A 118 21.66 12.73 0.78
CA ASN A 118 23.09 12.43 0.65
C ASN A 118 23.49 11.89 -0.73
N ASN A 119 22.54 11.64 -1.64
CA ASN A 119 22.79 11.16 -3.00
C ASN A 119 23.62 9.85 -3.03
N THR A 120 23.57 9.07 -1.95
CA THR A 120 24.40 7.86 -1.76
C THR A 120 23.73 6.60 -2.31
N GLY A 121 22.47 6.68 -2.75
CA GLY A 121 21.67 5.52 -3.16
C GLY A 121 21.31 4.57 -2.02
N ARG A 122 21.57 4.94 -0.76
CA ARG A 122 21.14 4.16 0.41
C ARG A 122 19.65 4.27 0.59
N LYS A 123 18.97 3.14 0.81
CA LYS A 123 17.55 3.15 1.20
C LYS A 123 17.45 3.41 2.71
N VAL A 124 16.46 4.20 3.13
CA VAL A 124 16.11 4.40 4.54
C VAL A 124 14.61 4.18 4.72
N LEU A 125 14.25 3.62 5.86
CA LEU A 125 12.85 3.48 6.25
C LEU A 125 12.43 4.74 7.02
N VAL A 126 11.42 5.42 6.52
CA VAL A 126 10.84 6.62 7.13
C VAL A 126 9.50 6.25 7.71
N LYS A 127 9.30 6.56 9.00
CA LYS A 127 8.01 6.34 9.65
C LYS A 127 7.12 7.56 9.44
N HIS A 128 5.81 7.33 9.42
CA HIS A 128 4.84 8.41 9.45
C HIS A 128 5.07 9.32 10.69
N GLY A 129 4.90 10.63 10.50
CA GLY A 129 5.18 11.63 11.53
C GLY A 129 6.62 12.16 11.54
N ASP A 130 7.56 11.56 10.78
CA ASP A 130 8.89 12.16 10.59
C ASP A 130 8.79 13.46 9.80
N ARG A 131 9.26 14.55 10.43
CA ARG A 131 8.98 15.93 9.97
C ARG A 131 9.47 16.28 8.58
N LEU A 132 10.38 15.48 8.03
CA LEU A 132 10.98 15.67 6.71
C LEU A 132 10.10 15.16 5.56
N PHE A 133 9.09 14.34 5.84
CA PHE A 133 8.29 13.64 4.81
C PHE A 133 6.77 13.69 5.08
N HIS A 134 6.31 14.73 5.78
CA HIS A 134 4.95 14.90 6.32
C HIS A 134 3.76 14.74 5.35
N GLU A 135 3.99 14.57 4.06
CA GLU A 135 2.95 14.68 3.03
C GLU A 135 2.70 13.37 2.26
N LYS A 136 3.52 12.35 2.48
CA LYS A 136 3.42 11.12 1.70
C LYS A 136 2.61 10.13 2.49
N VAL A 137 1.34 9.99 2.13
CA VAL A 137 0.43 8.97 2.69
C VAL A 137 0.11 7.98 1.57
N ALA A 138 -0.08 6.71 1.91
CA ALA A 138 -0.46 5.69 0.94
C ALA A 138 -1.98 5.66 0.79
N TYR A 139 -2.50 5.91 -0.41
CA TYR A 139 -3.94 5.97 -0.68
C TYR A 139 -4.42 4.84 -1.59
N TYR A 140 -5.51 4.19 -1.17
CA TYR A 140 -6.26 3.24 -1.99
C TYR A 140 -7.09 3.93 -3.06
N LYS A 141 -7.15 3.29 -4.23
CA LYS A 141 -7.99 3.71 -5.35
C LYS A 141 -9.48 3.48 -5.09
N ILE A 142 -9.82 2.43 -4.34
CA ILE A 142 -11.21 2.07 -4.05
C ILE A 142 -11.66 2.64 -2.70
N ASN A 143 -12.97 2.80 -2.56
CA ASN A 143 -13.59 2.89 -1.24
C ASN A 143 -13.51 1.51 -0.57
N PRO A 144 -12.88 1.36 0.61
CA PRO A 144 -12.80 0.10 1.33
C PRO A 144 -14.13 -0.64 1.36
N TYR A 145 -15.24 0.02 1.74
CA TYR A 145 -16.54 -0.62 1.93
C TYR A 145 -17.07 -1.39 0.71
N ASP A 146 -16.59 -1.06 -0.49
CA ASP A 146 -17.03 -1.70 -1.72
C ASP A 146 -16.41 -3.10 -1.92
N LEU A 147 -15.25 -3.38 -1.31
CA LEU A 147 -14.50 -4.64 -1.49
C LEU A 147 -15.35 -5.89 -1.22
N GLU A 148 -16.21 -5.85 -0.20
CA GLU A 148 -17.10 -6.97 0.11
C GLU A 148 -17.96 -7.39 -1.08
N LYS A 149 -18.40 -6.43 -1.90
CA LYS A 149 -19.29 -6.65 -3.04
C LYS A 149 -18.57 -6.77 -4.38
N MET A 150 -17.27 -6.43 -4.45
CA MET A 150 -16.50 -6.58 -5.69
C MET A 150 -16.40 -8.04 -6.11
N GLU A 151 -16.51 -8.30 -7.40
CA GLU A 151 -16.27 -9.64 -7.94
C GLU A 151 -14.78 -9.98 -7.91
N TYR A 152 -14.45 -11.27 -7.88
CA TYR A 152 -13.08 -11.70 -8.09
C TYR A 152 -12.68 -11.42 -9.53
N THR A 153 -11.43 -11.00 -9.72
CA THR A 153 -10.82 -10.83 -11.04
C THR A 153 -10.92 -12.13 -11.83
N SER A 154 -11.33 -12.05 -13.09
CA SER A 154 -11.42 -13.21 -13.96
C SER A 154 -10.03 -13.83 -14.21
N GLN A 155 -9.98 -15.10 -14.62
CA GLN A 155 -8.69 -15.75 -14.89
C GLN A 155 -7.91 -15.06 -16.03
N GLU A 156 -8.60 -14.60 -17.07
CA GLU A 156 -7.99 -13.87 -18.19
C GLU A 156 -7.37 -12.55 -17.71
N GLU A 157 -8.10 -11.75 -16.93
CA GLU A 157 -7.59 -10.51 -16.35
C GLU A 157 -6.43 -10.75 -15.38
N LEU A 158 -6.49 -11.85 -14.60
CA LEU A 158 -5.42 -12.23 -13.68
C LEU A 158 -4.15 -12.62 -14.43
N GLU A 159 -4.27 -13.33 -15.56
CA GLU A 159 -3.14 -13.66 -16.43
C GLU A 159 -2.51 -12.40 -17.04
N VAL A 160 -3.33 -11.47 -17.53
CA VAL A 160 -2.85 -10.16 -18.02
C VAL A 160 -2.13 -9.39 -16.91
N PHE A 161 -2.71 -9.34 -15.71
CA PHE A 161 -2.08 -8.71 -14.55
C PHE A 161 -0.72 -9.35 -14.24
N ARG A 162 -0.62 -10.68 -14.25
CA ARG A 162 0.65 -11.41 -14.02
C ARG A 162 1.72 -11.06 -15.05
N MET A 163 1.36 -11.04 -16.33
CA MET A 163 2.29 -10.70 -17.41
C MET A 163 2.82 -9.27 -17.26
N ASN A 164 1.93 -8.33 -16.94
CA ASN A 164 2.31 -6.94 -16.67
C ASN A 164 3.19 -6.85 -15.41
N TYR A 165 2.82 -7.55 -14.35
CA TYR A 165 3.57 -7.58 -13.10
C TYR A 165 5.01 -8.04 -13.31
N MET A 166 5.21 -9.15 -14.03
CA MET A 166 6.55 -9.66 -14.35
C MET A 166 7.37 -8.72 -15.25
N SER A 167 6.70 -7.87 -16.03
CA SER A 167 7.37 -6.90 -16.92
C SER A 167 7.73 -5.60 -16.22
N CYS A 168 6.95 -5.18 -15.22
CA CYS A 168 7.12 -3.91 -14.50
C CYS A 168 7.92 -4.06 -13.21
N VAL A 169 7.76 -5.17 -12.49
CA VAL A 169 8.43 -5.41 -11.20
C VAL A 169 9.76 -6.11 -11.46
N THR A 170 10.80 -5.31 -11.70
CA THR A 170 12.17 -5.81 -11.90
C THR A 170 12.98 -5.81 -10.60
N ASP A 171 14.08 -6.57 -10.60
CA ASP A 171 15.09 -6.59 -9.54
C ASP A 171 14.59 -7.02 -8.16
N PHE A 172 13.56 -7.87 -8.13
CA PHE A 172 12.94 -8.38 -6.90
C PHE A 172 13.96 -8.94 -5.89
N GLU A 173 14.93 -9.74 -6.34
CA GLU A 173 15.95 -10.32 -5.45
C GLU A 173 16.78 -9.24 -4.74
N ALA A 174 17.29 -8.26 -5.48
CA ALA A 174 18.08 -7.18 -4.91
C ALA A 174 17.23 -6.28 -3.99
N LYS A 175 15.98 -5.98 -4.39
CA LYS A 175 15.04 -5.19 -3.59
C LYS A 175 14.69 -5.89 -2.28
N SER A 176 14.39 -7.18 -2.32
CA SER A 176 13.98 -7.95 -1.15
C SER A 176 15.07 -8.02 -0.07
N ILE A 177 16.34 -8.18 -0.47
CA ILE A 177 17.48 -8.11 0.45
C ILE A 177 17.54 -6.73 1.13
N ALA A 178 17.41 -5.66 0.36
CA ALA A 178 17.46 -4.30 0.90
C ALA A 178 16.32 -4.03 1.89
N TYR A 179 15.10 -4.46 1.55
CA TYR A 179 13.93 -4.29 2.41
C TYR A 179 14.03 -5.11 3.70
N ASN A 180 14.47 -6.37 3.62
CA ASN A 180 14.64 -7.23 4.80
C ASN A 180 15.66 -6.63 5.78
N ASN A 181 16.77 -6.10 5.27
CA ASN A 181 17.78 -5.43 6.09
C ASN A 181 17.23 -4.17 6.77
N LEU A 182 16.33 -3.43 6.11
CA LEU A 182 15.70 -2.23 6.67
C LEU A 182 14.73 -2.57 7.79
N VAL A 183 13.84 -3.55 7.58
CA VAL A 183 12.85 -3.95 8.59
C VAL A 183 13.52 -4.40 9.88
N GLN A 184 14.61 -5.18 9.77
CA GLN A 184 15.39 -5.63 10.94
C GLN A 184 16.03 -4.48 11.75
N GLN A 185 16.31 -3.34 11.14
CA GLN A 185 16.88 -2.18 11.82
C GLN A 185 15.83 -1.40 12.62
N VAL A 186 14.55 -1.50 12.23
CA VAL A 186 13.45 -0.69 12.79
C VAL A 186 12.66 -1.41 13.88
N GLN A 187 12.71 -2.74 13.90
CA GLN A 187 12.07 -3.58 14.92
C GLN A 187 12.98 -3.87 16.14
N LYS A 188 14.15 -3.23 16.24
CA LYS A 188 15.01 -3.21 17.44
C LYS A 188 14.73 -1.98 18.29
#